data_AF-A0A0N8S1J7-F1
#
_entry.id   AF-A0A0N8S1J7-F1
#
_cell.length_a   1.000
_cell.length_b   1.000
_cell.length_c   1.000
_cell.angle_alpha   90.00
_cell.angle_beta   90.00
_cell.angle_gamma   90.00
#
_symmetry.space_group_name_H-M   'P 1'
#
loop_
_entity.id
_entity.type
_entity.pdbx_description
1 polymer ?
#
loop_
_entity_poly.entity_id
_entity_poly.type
_entity_poly.pdbx_seq_one_letter_code
_entity_poly.pdbx_strand_id
1 'polypeptide(L)'
;MLLVTHDVDEAILLADRVIVLADGKLADDIRVDLPRQRDSGQAGFQAIRSRLLGLLGVKTQAADTATQEPAHDVTLSALRRFANAR
;
A
#
# COMPACT_ATOMS: atom_id res chain seq x y z
N MET A 1 -4.73 24.57 0.31
CA MET A 1 -4.48 23.91 1.60
C MET A 1 -3.12 23.23 1.52
N LEU A 2 -2.32 23.30 2.57
CA LEU A 2 -1.04 22.59 2.67
C LEU A 2 -1.14 21.64 3.86
N LEU A 3 -0.77 20.38 3.65
CA LEU A 3 -0.74 19.34 4.67
C LEU A 3 0.63 18.66 4.61
N VAL A 4 1.15 18.30 5.78
CA VAL A 4 2.31 17.43 5.91
C VAL A 4 1.82 16.14 6.53
N THR A 5 2.04 15.03 5.82
CA THR A 5 1.71 13.69 6.32
C THR A 5 2.91 12.77 6.13
N HIS A 6 2.95 11.74 6.95
CA HIS A 6 3.91 10.64 6.83
C HIS A 6 3.36 9.51 5.95
N ASP A 7 2.08 9.56 5.58
CA ASP A 7 1.41 8.53 4.80
C ASP A 7 1.33 8.93 3.32
N VAL A 8 1.91 8.10 2.46
CA VAL A 8 1.90 8.29 1.00
C VAL A 8 0.50 8.15 0.43
N ASP A 9 -0.30 7.21 0.94
CA ASP A 9 -1.63 6.94 0.41
C ASP A 9 -2.57 8.11 0.75
N GLU A 10 -2.46 8.66 1.96
CA GLU A 10 -3.18 9.88 2.36
C GLU A 10 -2.80 11.07 1.46
N ALA A 11 -1.51 11.25 1.16
CA ALA A 11 -1.04 12.32 0.29
C ALA A 11 -1.66 12.25 -1.11
N ILE A 12 -1.77 11.05 -1.70
CA ILE A 12 -2.35 10.86 -3.04
C ILE A 12 -3.88 11.01 -3.01
N LEU A 13 -4.54 10.53 -1.97
CA LEU A 13 -6.00 10.64 -1.82
C LEU A 13 -6.43 12.12 -1.73
N LEU A 14 -5.73 12.91 -0.93
CA LEU A 14 -6.17 14.27 -0.60
C LEU A 14 -5.61 15.34 -1.55
N ALA A 15 -4.33 15.25 -1.93
CA ALA A 15 -3.65 16.36 -2.58
C ALA A 15 -3.79 16.35 -4.11
N ASP A 16 -3.86 17.52 -4.73
CA ASP A 16 -3.72 17.65 -6.19
C ASP A 16 -2.25 17.65 -6.64
N ARG A 17 -1.34 17.81 -5.68
CA ARG A 17 0.10 17.91 -5.90
C ARG A 17 0.85 17.42 -4.66
N VAL A 18 1.87 16.60 -4.85
CA VAL A 18 2.71 16.05 -3.79
C VAL A 18 4.15 16.53 -3.99
N ILE A 19 4.72 17.14 -2.95
CA ILE A 19 6.12 17.58 -2.92
C ILE A 19 6.90 16.64 -2.03
N VAL A 20 8.01 16.09 -2.54
CA VAL A 20 8.90 15.24 -1.75
C VAL A 20 10.11 16.06 -1.35
N LEU A 21 10.43 16.03 -0.05
CA LEU A 21 11.65 16.62 0.49
C LEU A 21 12.61 15.50 0.87
N ALA A 22 13.87 15.62 0.44
CA ALA A 22 14.97 14.74 0.84
C ALA A 22 16.20 15.60 1.18
N ASP A 23 16.87 15.30 2.28
CA ASP A 23 18.06 16.02 2.75
C ASP A 23 17.89 17.55 2.80
N GLY A 24 16.70 18.00 3.22
CA GLY A 24 16.35 19.42 3.31
C GLY A 24 16.15 20.13 1.96
N LYS A 25 16.07 19.39 0.85
CA LYS A 25 15.87 19.91 -0.51
C LYS A 25 14.61 19.34 -1.13
N LEU A 26 14.06 20.07 -2.11
CA LEU A 26 12.98 19.56 -2.95
C LEU A 26 13.54 18.45 -3.84
N ALA A 27 13.13 17.23 -3.56
CA ALA A 27 13.52 16.04 -4.32
C ALA A 27 12.63 15.87 -5.54
N ASP A 28 11.32 16.11 -5.40
CA ASP A 28 10.38 15.95 -6.50
C ASP A 28 9.10 16.76 -6.30
N ASP A 29 8.40 16.94 -7.42
CA ASP A 29 7.16 17.67 -7.54
C ASP A 29 6.21 16.93 -8.48
N ILE A 30 5.18 16.31 -7.90
CA ILE A 30 4.26 15.43 -8.62
C ILE A 30 2.87 16.03 -8.65
N ARG A 31 2.31 16.18 -9.85
CA ARG A 31 0.87 16.47 -10.02
C ARG A 31 0.07 15.18 -9.97
N VAL A 32 -0.98 15.14 -9.15
CA VAL A 32 -1.89 13.98 -9.03
C VAL A 32 -3.04 14.17 -10.01
N ASP A 33 -2.82 13.80 -11.26
CA ASP A 33 -3.81 13.92 -12.33
C ASP A 33 -4.78 12.73 -12.35
N LEU A 34 -5.42 12.49 -11.20
CA LEU A 34 -6.44 11.45 -11.02
C LEU A 34 -7.79 12.11 -10.70
N PRO A 35 -8.91 11.58 -11.25
CA PRO A 35 -10.26 12.04 -10.92
C PRO A 35 -10.48 12.09 -9.40
N ARG A 36 -11.30 13.01 -8.90
CA ARG A 36 -11.41 13.23 -7.45
C ARG A 36 -11.98 12.06 -6.65
N GLN A 37 -12.76 11.17 -7.26
CA GLN A 37 -13.16 9.88 -6.68
C GLN A 37 -12.02 8.86 -6.79
N ARG A 38 -10.91 9.13 -6.08
CA ARG A 38 -9.71 8.28 -6.12
C ARG A 38 -9.90 7.05 -5.25
N ASP A 39 -9.52 5.89 -5.78
CA ASP A 39 -9.46 4.63 -5.06
C ASP A 39 -8.02 4.11 -5.05
N SER A 40 -7.57 3.52 -3.94
CA SER A 40 -6.20 3.02 -3.83
C SER A 40 -5.91 1.85 -4.77
N GLY A 41 -6.93 1.09 -5.19
CA GLY A 41 -6.82 -0.01 -6.14
C GLY A 41 -6.66 0.41 -7.60
N GLN A 42 -6.91 1.68 -7.96
CA GLN A 42 -6.83 2.09 -9.37
C GLN A 42 -5.38 2.17 -9.85
N ALA A 43 -5.13 1.75 -11.11
CA ALA A 43 -3.78 1.65 -11.66
C ALA A 43 -2.97 2.96 -11.58
N GLY A 44 -3.61 4.10 -11.85
CA GLY A 44 -2.96 5.41 -11.75
C GLY A 44 -2.54 5.78 -10.33
N PHE A 45 -3.30 5.36 -9.31
CA PHE A 45 -2.92 5.57 -7.91
C PHE A 45 -1.69 4.76 -7.56
N GLN A 46 -1.69 3.47 -7.94
CA GLN A 46 -0.58 2.57 -7.67
C GLN A 46 0.72 3.01 -8.37
N ALA A 47 0.62 3.58 -9.57
CA ALA A 47 1.78 4.15 -10.27
C ALA A 47 2.39 5.34 -9.50
N ILE A 48 1.57 6.26 -9.01
CA ILE A 48 2.04 7.41 -8.23
C ILE A 48 2.62 6.95 -6.89
N ARG A 49 1.95 6.01 -6.21
CA ARG A 49 2.40 5.41 -4.95
C ARG A 49 3.77 4.76 -5.09
N SER A 50 3.95 3.91 -6.10
CA SER A 50 5.24 3.26 -6.37
C SER A 50 6.35 4.27 -6.62
N ARG A 51 6.06 5.34 -7.39
CA ARG A 51 7.01 6.43 -7.62
C ARG A 51 7.41 7.14 -6.33
N LEU A 52 6.44 7.49 -5.48
CA LEU A 52 6.68 8.17 -4.20
C LEU A 52 7.47 7.30 -3.23
N LEU A 53 7.11 6.02 -3.09
CA LEU A 53 7.86 5.07 -2.25
C LEU A 53 9.30 4.88 -2.73
N GLY A 54 9.51 4.83 -4.04
CA GLY A 54 10.84 4.77 -4.64
C GLY A 54 11.72 5.97 -4.31
N LEU A 55 11.16 7.19 -4.30
CA LEU A 55 11.88 8.41 -3.89
C LEU A 55 12.28 8.41 -2.42
N LEU A 56 11.49 7.75 -1.58
CA LEU A 56 11.78 7.57 -0.15
C LEU A 56 12.77 6.42 0.11
N GLY A 57 13.30 5.78 -0.94
CA GLY A 57 14.23 4.65 -0.81
C GLY A 57 13.58 3.34 -0.39
N VAL A 58 12.24 3.28 -0.35
CA VAL A 58 11.50 2.06 -0.05
C VAL A 58 11.50 1.20 -1.31
N LYS A 59 12.23 0.09 -1.27
CA LYS A 59 12.15 -0.93 -2.33
C LYS A 59 10.79 -1.61 -2.23
N THR A 60 9.84 -1.26 -3.11
CA THR A 60 8.63 -2.06 -3.29
C THR A 60 9.08 -3.41 -3.84
N GLN A 61 9.07 -4.45 -3.00
CA GLN A 61 9.30 -5.82 -3.45
C GLN A 61 8.15 -6.15 -4.41
N ALA A 62 8.45 -6.10 -5.71
CA ALA A 62 7.51 -6.48 -6.74
C ALA A 62 7.19 -7.97 -6.54
N ALA A 63 5.96 -8.25 -6.14
CA ALA A 63 5.29 -9.54 -6.25
C ALA A 63 6.05 -10.77 -5.68
N ASP A 64 5.99 -10.97 -4.36
CA ASP A 64 5.79 -12.33 -3.83
C ASP A 64 4.30 -12.69 -4.03
N THR A 65 3.91 -12.86 -5.28
CA THR A 65 2.63 -13.49 -5.64
C THR A 65 2.87 -14.99 -5.75
N ALA A 66 3.03 -15.66 -4.62
CA ALA A 66 2.81 -17.10 -4.51
C ALA A 66 2.57 -17.50 -3.05
N THR A 67 1.32 -17.85 -2.75
CA THR A 67 0.83 -18.51 -1.53
C THR A 67 0.54 -17.61 -0.33
N GLN A 68 -0.57 -16.90 -0.41
CA GLN A 68 -1.38 -16.62 0.78
C GLN A 68 -2.61 -17.52 0.69
N GLU A 69 -2.50 -18.73 1.26
CA GLU A 69 -3.64 -19.60 1.51
C GLU A 69 -4.65 -18.87 2.40
N PRO A 70 -5.96 -18.88 2.08
CA PRO A 70 -6.96 -18.32 2.98
C PRO A 70 -7.25 -19.35 4.07
N ALA A 71 -6.49 -19.35 5.16
CA ALA A 71 -6.80 -20.15 6.35
C ALA A 71 -7.80 -19.41 7.26
N HIS A 72 -9.01 -19.18 6.73
CA HIS A 72 -10.19 -18.95 7.55
C HIS A 72 -10.98 -20.27 7.67
N ASP A 73 -10.52 -21.19 8.53
CA ASP A 73 -11.39 -22.08 9.33
C ASP A 73 -10.55 -22.94 10.31
N VAL A 74 -10.41 -22.50 11.57
CA VAL A 74 -9.68 -23.25 12.62
C VAL A 74 -10.63 -24.18 13.42
N THR A 75 -11.91 -24.30 13.08
CA THR A 75 -12.88 -24.84 14.06
C THR A 75 -13.23 -26.34 13.90
N LEU A 76 -12.88 -27.04 12.82
CA LEU A 76 -13.31 -28.45 12.62
C LEU A 76 -12.22 -29.53 12.54
N SER A 77 -10.94 -29.15 12.50
CA SER A 77 -9.82 -30.11 12.45
C SER A 77 -9.30 -30.54 13.83
N ALA A 78 -9.61 -29.80 14.89
CA ALA A 78 -9.26 -30.17 16.27
C ALA A 78 -10.12 -31.31 16.83
N LEU A 79 -11.40 -31.42 16.43
CA LEU A 79 -12.32 -32.42 16.99
C LEU A 79 -12.08 -33.84 16.45
N ARG A 80 -11.43 -33.99 15.29
CA ARG A 80 -11.20 -35.30 14.66
C ARG A 80 -10.03 -36.09 15.25
N ARG A 81 -9.12 -35.44 16.00
CA ARG A 81 -7.93 -36.10 16.58
C ARG A 81 -8.17 -36.80 17.91
N PHE A 82 -9.26 -36.52 18.62
CA PHE A 82 -9.55 -37.15 19.92
C PHE A 82 -10.46 -38.39 19.83
N ALA A 83 -11.03 -38.71 18.67
CA ALA A 83 -11.97 -39.81 18.53
C ALA A 83 -11.33 -41.18 18.22
N ASN A 84 -10.00 -41.28 18.09
CA ASN A 84 -9.34 -42.49 17.59
C ASN A 84 -8.10 -42.92 18.41
N ALA A 85 -8.22 -42.94 19.74
CA ALA A 85 -7.29 -43.68 20.59
C ALA A 85 -8.06 -44.82 21.27
N ARG A 86 -7.83 -46.02 20.77
CA ARG A 86 -8.19 -47.30 21.39
C ARG A 86 -7.03 -47.78 22.25
#